data_AF-A0A2W4NU81-F1
#
_entry.id   AF-A0A2W4NU81-F1
#
_cell.length_a   1.000
_cell.length_b   1.000
_cell.length_c   1.000
_cell.angle_alpha   90.00
_cell.angle_beta   90.00
_cell.angle_gamma   90.00
#
_symmetry.space_group_name_H-M   'P 1'
#
loop_
_entity.id
_entity.type
_entity.pdbx_description
1 polymer ?
#
loop_
_entity_poly.entity_id
_entity_poly.type
_entity_poly.pdbx_seq_one_letter_code
_entity_poly.pdbx_strand_id
1 'polypeptide(L)'
;MSFEEYLVGKKIDPALFRAGDPELWSSWERDFAQQHPASFTAQKLYLINAVRRKYHLKASEAPMTPADTGQAAAKPAAKPAARPIVRPKPKM
;
A
#
# COMPACT_ATOMS: atom_id res chain seq x y z
N MET A 1 17.44 11.11 -0.76
CA MET A 1 16.94 10.11 0.20
C MET A 1 16.58 8.88 -0.60
N SER A 2 17.24 7.75 -0.34
CA SER A 2 16.94 6.50 -1.03
C SER A 2 15.62 5.91 -0.50
N PHE A 3 14.95 5.09 -1.31
CA PHE A 3 13.69 4.45 -0.91
C PHE A 3 13.87 3.56 0.34
N GLU A 4 15.00 2.86 0.42
CA GLU A 4 15.37 2.04 1.59
C GLU A 4 15.54 2.87 2.87
N GLU A 5 16.26 4.00 2.79
CA GLU A 5 16.41 4.93 3.91
C GLU A 5 15.05 5.49 4.38
N TYR A 6 14.15 5.76 3.44
CA TYR A 6 12.79 6.18 3.76
C TYR A 6 12.02 5.10 4.53
N LEU A 7 12.10 3.83 4.11
CA LEU A 7 11.43 2.72 4.78
C LEU A 7 11.97 2.49 6.20
N VAL A 8 13.30 2.53 6.37
CA VAL A 8 13.95 2.42 7.69
C VAL A 8 13.46 3.54 8.61
N GLY A 9 13.37 4.78 8.10
CA GLY A 9 12.79 5.91 8.82
C GLY A 9 11.32 5.71 9.24
N LYS A 10 10.57 4.86 8.52
CA LYS A 10 9.19 4.46 8.85
C LYS A 10 9.10 3.20 9.72
N LYS A 11 10.23 2.68 10.22
CA LYS A 11 10.33 1.40 10.97
C LYS A 11 9.89 0.19 10.14
N ILE A 12 10.12 0.24 8.83
CA ILE A 12 9.84 -0.84 7.89
C ILE A 12 11.18 -1.48 7.51
N ASP A 13 11.24 -2.80 7.53
CA ASP A 13 12.41 -3.55 7.09
C ASP A 13 12.38 -3.72 5.55
N PRO A 14 13.36 -3.15 4.82
CA PRO A 14 13.37 -3.20 3.35
C PRO A 14 13.63 -4.61 2.80
N ALA A 15 14.41 -5.43 3.50
CA ALA A 15 14.73 -6.79 3.06
C ALA A 15 13.50 -7.69 3.16
N LEU A 16 12.78 -7.63 4.29
CA LEU A 16 11.51 -8.32 4.52
C LEU A 16 10.42 -7.86 3.55
N PHE A 17 10.33 -6.54 3.31
CA PHE A 17 9.33 -6.01 2.39
C PHE A 17 9.57 -6.47 0.94
N ARG A 18 10.82 -6.42 0.47
CA ARG A 18 11.20 -6.88 -0.88
C ARG A 18 11.00 -8.39 -1.05
N ALA A 19 11.28 -9.18 -0.02
CA ALA A 19 11.11 -10.63 -0.06
C ALA A 19 9.63 -11.06 0.02
N GLY A 20 8.81 -10.34 0.77
CA GLY A 20 7.38 -10.64 0.93
C GLY A 20 6.53 -10.19 -0.25
N ASP A 21 6.75 -8.97 -0.75
CA ASP A 21 5.93 -8.37 -1.83
C ASP A 21 6.82 -7.65 -2.88
N PRO A 22 7.55 -8.39 -3.74
CA PRO A 22 8.45 -7.80 -4.74
C PRO A 22 7.72 -6.94 -5.80
N GLU A 23 6.46 -7.26 -6.12
CA GLU A 23 5.65 -6.48 -7.06
C GLU A 23 5.26 -5.10 -6.47
N LEU A 24 4.88 -5.10 -5.20
CA LEU A 24 4.55 -3.87 -4.47
C LEU A 24 5.81 -3.02 -4.27
N TRP A 25 6.95 -3.65 -3.97
CA TRP A 25 8.26 -2.98 -3.90
C TRP A 25 8.56 -2.21 -5.18
N SER A 26 8.56 -2.89 -6.33
CA SER A 26 8.91 -2.27 -7.62
C SER A 26 7.96 -1.11 -7.98
N SER A 27 6.66 -1.29 -7.72
CA SER A 27 5.67 -0.23 -7.92
C SER A 27 5.94 0.98 -7.01
N TRP A 28 6.25 0.74 -5.73
CA TRP A 28 6.53 1.81 -4.78
C TRP A 28 7.84 2.53 -5.05
N GLU A 29 8.89 1.80 -5.43
CA GLU A 29 10.17 2.36 -5.81
C GLU A 29 10.00 3.32 -7.00
N ARG A 30 9.18 2.92 -7.99
CA ARG A 30 8.88 3.74 -9.16
C ARG A 30 8.02 4.95 -8.85
N ASP A 31 7.06 4.83 -7.93
CA ASP A 31 6.24 5.95 -7.46
C ASP A 31 7.07 6.92 -6.61
N PHE A 32 7.95 6.39 -5.75
CA PHE A 32 8.86 7.17 -4.92
C PHE A 32 9.89 7.93 -5.76
N ALA A 33 10.34 7.35 -6.88
CA ALA A 33 11.22 8.02 -7.83
C ALA A 33 10.54 9.22 -8.52
N GLN A 34 9.21 9.22 -8.63
CA GLN A 34 8.44 10.29 -9.30
C GLN A 34 7.97 11.39 -8.36
N GLN A 35 8.04 11.18 -7.04
CA GLN A 35 7.38 12.06 -6.06
C GLN A 35 8.28 12.34 -4.85
N HIS A 36 8.08 13.48 -4.19
CA HIS A 36 8.74 13.75 -2.91
C HIS A 36 8.22 12.80 -1.81
N PRO A 37 9.08 12.33 -0.87
CA PRO A 37 8.70 11.41 0.21
C PRO A 37 7.48 11.84 1.03
N ALA A 38 7.26 13.15 1.20
CA ALA A 38 6.08 13.67 1.88
C ALA A 38 4.77 13.37 1.11
N SER A 39 4.77 13.62 -0.21
CA SER A 39 3.63 13.35 -1.09
C SER A 39 3.35 11.85 -1.20
N PHE A 40 4.40 11.05 -1.33
CA PHE A 40 4.31 9.59 -1.32
C PHE A 40 3.66 9.07 -0.02
N THR A 41 4.11 9.61 1.13
CA THR A 41 3.55 9.25 2.44
C THR A 41 2.07 9.61 2.53
N ALA A 42 1.66 10.79 2.05
CA ALA A 42 0.28 11.23 2.10
C ALA A 42 -0.64 10.35 1.24
N GLN A 43 -0.20 9.99 0.03
CA GLN A 43 -0.98 9.14 -0.89
C GLN A 43 -1.06 7.69 -0.40
N LYS A 44 0.02 7.16 0.16
CA LYS A 44 0.12 5.74 0.55
C LYS A 44 0.09 5.51 2.05
N LEU A 45 -0.37 6.48 2.85
CA LEU A 45 -0.38 6.42 4.31
C LEU A 45 -0.98 5.11 4.84
N TYR A 46 -2.15 4.72 4.31
CA TYR A 46 -2.84 3.50 4.71
C TYR A 46 -2.03 2.25 4.38
N LEU A 47 -1.40 2.22 3.20
CA LEU A 47 -0.59 1.07 2.78
C LEU A 47 0.72 1.01 3.57
N ILE A 48 1.37 2.14 3.82
CA ILE A 48 2.58 2.24 4.66
C ILE A 48 2.28 1.72 6.06
N ASN A 49 1.10 2.04 6.63
CA ASN A 49 0.70 1.49 7.93
C ASN A 49 0.47 -0.04 7.88
N ALA A 50 -0.10 -0.57 6.80
CA ALA A 50 -0.27 -2.01 6.63
C ALA A 50 1.09 -2.73 6.48
N VAL A 51 1.97 -2.21 5.63
CA VAL A 51 3.34 -2.69 5.42
C VAL A 51 4.14 -2.61 6.71
N ARG A 52 4.04 -1.52 7.48
CA ARG A 52 4.70 -1.37 8.78
C ARG A 52 4.25 -2.39 9.82
N ARG A 53 2.98 -2.81 9.81
CA ARG A 53 2.49 -3.86 10.71
C ARG A 53 3.00 -5.24 10.29
N LYS A 54 3.12 -5.49 8.98
CA LYS A 54 3.62 -6.76 8.42
C LYS A 54 5.14 -6.91 8.53
N TYR A 55 5.88 -5.87 8.16
CA TYR A 55 7.35 -5.88 8.02
C TYR A 55 8.00 -4.89 9.00
N HIS A 56 7.55 -4.93 10.26
CA HIS A 56 8.11 -4.06 11.29
C HIS A 56 9.58 -4.43 11.53
N LEU A 57 10.46 -3.43 11.49
CA LEU A 57 11.88 -3.57 11.83
C LEU A 57 12.03 -3.97 13.32
N LYS A 58 12.04 -5.29 13.61
CA LYS A 58 12.42 -5.83 14.92
C LYS A 58 13.93 -6.02 14.91
N ALA A 59 14.60 -5.46 15.91
CA ALA A 59 16.06 -5.44 16.03
C ALA A 59 16.73 -6.81 16.28
N SER A 60 16.10 -7.94 15.94
CA SER A 60 16.66 -9.27 16.19
C SER A 60 16.19 -10.23 15.11
N GLU A 61 17.16 -10.59 14.25
CA GLU A 61 17.34 -11.84 13.51
C GLU A 61 16.16 -12.48 12.78
N ALA A 62 16.39 -12.71 11.47
CA ALA A 62 15.64 -13.64 10.65
C ALA A 62 15.55 -15.02 11.34
N PRO A 63 14.44 -15.73 11.11
CA PRO A 63 14.56 -16.79 10.12
C PRO A 63 13.41 -16.83 9.13
N MET A 64 13.77 -17.38 7.98
CA MET A 64 12.94 -17.74 6.86
C MET A 64 11.68 -18.53 7.28
N THR A 65 10.51 -18.08 6.85
CA THR A 65 9.44 -18.97 6.35
C THR A 65 8.53 -18.22 5.38
N PRO A 66 8.36 -18.73 4.13
CA PRO A 66 7.33 -18.27 3.20
C PRO A 66 6.03 -19.00 3.52
N ALA A 67 5.14 -18.34 4.24
CA ALA A 67 3.77 -18.79 4.53
C ALA A 67 3.05 -17.59 5.18
N ASP A 68 1.81 -17.25 4.92
CA ASP A 68 0.76 -17.79 4.08
C ASP A 68 -0.39 -16.78 4.23
N THR A 69 -1.10 -16.54 3.13
CA THR A 69 -2.49 -16.12 3.05
C THR A 69 -2.99 -14.91 3.85
N GLY A 70 -3.34 -13.87 3.09
CA GLY A 70 -4.20 -12.79 3.55
C GLY A 70 -4.86 -12.01 2.41
N GLN A 71 -5.67 -12.71 1.59
CA GLN A 71 -6.82 -12.21 0.82
C GLN A 71 -6.52 -11.15 -0.27
N ALA A 72 -6.57 -11.51 -1.56
CA ALA A 72 -7.79 -11.75 -2.32
C ALA A 72 -8.81 -10.59 -2.21
N ALA A 73 -8.71 -9.66 -3.15
CA ALA A 73 -9.89 -9.03 -3.72
C ALA A 73 -9.69 -8.95 -5.23
N ALA A 74 -9.84 -10.10 -5.88
CA ALA A 74 -10.38 -10.11 -7.23
C ALA A 74 -11.71 -9.35 -7.19
N LYS A 75 -11.70 -8.13 -7.74
CA LYS A 75 -12.88 -7.58 -8.39
C LYS A 75 -12.49 -7.23 -9.82
N PRO A 76 -12.80 -8.11 -10.80
CA PRO A 76 -13.01 -7.66 -12.16
C PRO A 76 -14.39 -7.01 -12.21
N ALA A 77 -14.48 -5.76 -12.70
CA ALA A 77 -15.68 -5.13 -13.27
C ALA A 77 -15.39 -3.62 -13.33
N ALA A 78 -15.05 -3.10 -14.50
CA ALA A 78 -16.02 -2.49 -15.40
C ALA A 78 -16.69 -1.26 -14.76
N LYS A 79 -16.39 -0.09 -15.34
CA LYS A 79 -17.24 1.10 -15.26
C LYS A 79 -18.70 0.67 -15.59
N PRO A 80 -19.71 1.24 -14.92
CA PRO A 80 -20.37 2.35 -15.62
C PRO A 80 -20.84 3.50 -14.72
N ALA A 81 -21.10 4.60 -15.42
CA ALA A 81 -21.79 5.79 -14.97
C ALA A 81 -23.16 5.49 -14.33
N ALA A 82 -23.53 6.28 -13.32
CA ALA A 82 -24.81 7.01 -13.25
C ALA A 82 -25.01 7.51 -11.80
N ARG A 83 -24.97 8.84 -11.62
CA ARG A 83 -25.54 9.47 -10.43
C ARG A 83 -27.07 9.23 -10.48
N PRO A 84 -27.73 8.80 -9.40
CA PRO A 84 -29.18 8.63 -9.43
C PRO A 84 -29.86 10.00 -9.49
N ILE A 85 -30.71 10.17 -10.51
CA ILE A 85 -31.60 11.31 -10.69
C ILE A 85 -32.55 11.35 -9.47
N VAL A 86 -32.56 12.44 -8.70
CA VAL A 86 -33.57 12.64 -7.65
C VAL A 86 -34.77 13.35 -8.29
N ARG A 87 -35.85 12.60 -8.43
CA ARG A 87 -37.24 13.03 -8.58
C ARG A 87 -38.07 11.80 -8.23
N PRO A 88 -39.24 11.86 -7.54
CA PRO A 88 -40.29 12.91 -7.56
C PRO A 88 -40.87 13.14 -6.12
N LYS A 89 -41.98 13.83 -5.79
CA LYS A 89 -43.26 14.20 -6.45
C LYS A 89 -43.89 15.40 -5.71
N PRO A 90 -44.90 16.08 -6.28
CA PRO A 90 -45.43 17.37 -5.84
C PRO A 90 -46.36 17.20 -4.63
N LYS A 91 -46.41 18.22 -3.77
CA LYS A 91 -47.44 18.38 -2.75
C LYS A 91 -48.50 19.32 -3.32
N MET A 92 -49.76 18.89 -3.26
CA MET A 92 -50.94 19.76 -3.45
C MET A 92 -50.87 20.96 -2.51
#